data_AF-A0A1B8J9D7-F1
#
_entry.id   AF-A0A1B8J9D7-F1
#
_cell.length_a   1.000
_cell.length_b   1.000
_cell.length_c   1.000
_cell.angle_alpha   90.00
_cell.angle_beta   90.00
_cell.angle_gamma   90.00
#
_symmetry.space_group_name_H-M   'P 1'
#
loop_
_entity.id
_entity.type
_entity.pdbx_description
1 polymer ?
#
loop_
_entity_poly.entity_id
_entity_poly.type
_entity_poly.pdbx_seq_one_letter_code
_entity_poly.pdbx_strand_id
1 'polypeptide(L)'
;MHKDKSRNPFSQKSKSQKSKHKFKSQNAGAFAIAPKRQNLKSKKTKGAKMSKDYSKQIIKLKKILGKGLVEKDEVVAMVLLCMIAGKSIFLYGPPGTAKSLVARRVSCAFKSNKFFDYLMNRFSTPEEVFGPLKISELRKDNLVRNIEDFLPDADFAFLDEIWKSSPAILNSLLTIINEKKFRNGKENINVPLRGLIATSNELPQKGASLEALYDRFIMRLIVPRIEKKESFEALLDTSALDEKVKVPEDLLFDNDDLNKIKQKAKEVKISEAAKGAIMALRYLIQAHNDKIQEQKAPNNNALESDATSQIPIDVSERRWIAIMDLLRVVAVLSGRDSVVLGDLLLLEHCLWSDETQKDSIKKILQDALKNGGPKIAYDRQEYDSLKKEISRAPYHDKNTYETDKIDGKEYIKYSIHINGGYYKQDLYIPIDTLSLASNQNAFVYIDEFQQTDGIQYKIDTTNDKCSIYVKEWAERDGLNSRYRNTQNYQNLISCGKHPLPIKNKKGNIKPTEKSIKDMYMQKCKDLQKDLEQELQKIKQEQMDFYNKNANPFIEQEKFGVLIEGLQAAKDECEQLRLDIKRLHDEIEDHPINQ
;
A
#
# COMPACT_ATOMS: atom_id res chain seq x y z
N MET A 1 72.78 -52.96 3.23
CA MET A 1 72.13 -53.24 4.54
C MET A 1 70.64 -53.43 4.27
N HIS A 2 70.16 -54.65 3.95
CA HIS A 2 69.48 -55.63 4.87
C HIS A 2 68.44 -54.99 5.80
N LYS A 3 67.20 -55.47 6.02
CA LYS A 3 66.32 -56.60 5.59
C LYS A 3 64.91 -56.17 6.13
N ASP A 4 63.75 -56.26 5.47
CA ASP A 4 63.00 -57.36 4.82
C ASP A 4 61.80 -57.88 5.68
N LYS A 5 60.68 -58.18 4.97
CA LYS A 5 59.44 -58.96 5.30
C LYS A 5 58.10 -58.20 5.25
N SER A 6 57.31 -58.33 4.16
CA SER A 6 56.29 -59.38 3.84
C SER A 6 54.92 -59.07 4.50
N ARG A 7 53.71 -59.16 3.92
CA ARG A 7 53.13 -60.01 2.87
C ARG A 7 51.71 -59.48 2.52
N ASN A 8 51.29 -59.71 1.28
CA ASN A 8 49.91 -59.54 0.76
C ASN A 8 49.00 -60.70 1.24
N PRO A 9 47.65 -60.60 1.17
CA PRO A 9 46.94 -61.36 0.11
C PRO A 9 45.60 -60.79 -0.44
N PHE A 10 45.34 -61.10 -1.73
CA PHE A 10 44.08 -61.50 -2.40
C PHE A 10 42.80 -60.66 -2.16
N SER A 11 42.19 -59.96 -3.12
CA SER A 11 41.68 -60.30 -4.48
C SER A 11 40.49 -61.28 -4.54
N GLN A 12 39.40 -60.75 -5.13
CA GLN A 12 38.41 -61.39 -6.02
C GLN A 12 37.05 -61.92 -5.50
N LYS A 13 36.02 -61.39 -6.20
CA LYS A 13 34.85 -62.06 -6.81
C LYS A 13 33.49 -62.12 -6.07
N SER A 14 32.61 -61.24 -6.55
CA SER A 14 31.31 -61.53 -7.21
C SER A 14 30.32 -62.55 -6.61
N LYS A 15 29.06 -62.09 -6.43
CA LYS A 15 27.76 -62.70 -6.87
C LYS A 15 26.65 -62.18 -5.94
N SER A 16 25.72 -61.36 -6.44
CA SER A 16 24.45 -61.70 -7.10
C SER A 16 23.39 -62.31 -6.17
N GLN A 17 22.23 -61.65 -6.09
CA GLN A 17 20.83 -62.15 -6.10
C GLN A 17 19.96 -61.24 -5.19
N LYS A 18 18.97 -60.53 -5.75
CA LYS A 18 17.56 -60.94 -6.00
C LYS A 18 16.88 -61.30 -4.67
N SER A 19 15.73 -60.75 -4.26
CA SER A 19 14.49 -60.47 -4.99
C SER A 19 13.53 -59.67 -4.07
N LYS A 20 12.79 -58.65 -4.56
CA LYS A 20 11.34 -58.64 -4.92
C LYS A 20 10.43 -59.16 -3.79
N HIS A 21 9.42 -58.43 -3.32
CA HIS A 21 8.17 -58.08 -4.04
C HIS A 21 7.40 -56.97 -3.26
N LYS A 22 6.96 -55.88 -3.92
CA LYS A 22 5.60 -55.57 -4.45
C LYS A 22 4.48 -55.58 -3.39
N PHE A 23 3.61 -54.58 -3.27
CA PHE A 23 2.54 -54.22 -4.22
C PHE A 23 2.03 -52.77 -3.93
N LYS A 24 2.00 -51.85 -4.92
CA LYS A 24 0.84 -51.40 -5.75
C LYS A 24 -0.12 -50.45 -5.00
N SER A 25 -0.77 -49.44 -5.58
CA SER A 25 -0.83 -48.79 -6.91
C SER A 25 -1.91 -47.69 -6.76
N GLN A 26 -1.83 -46.53 -7.41
CA GLN A 26 -2.61 -46.16 -8.61
C GLN A 26 -2.17 -44.71 -8.99
N ASN A 27 -1.64 -44.47 -10.20
CA ASN A 27 -2.30 -43.89 -11.40
C ASN A 27 -2.82 -42.45 -11.17
N ALA A 28 -2.63 -41.42 -12.00
CA ALA A 28 -2.21 -41.20 -13.40
C ALA A 28 -1.74 -39.71 -13.49
N GLY A 29 -1.05 -39.12 -14.48
CA GLY A 29 -0.83 -39.41 -15.88
C GLY A 29 -0.99 -38.10 -16.70
N ALA A 30 0.12 -37.57 -17.25
CA ALA A 30 0.24 -36.62 -18.38
C ALA A 30 -0.37 -35.19 -18.22
N PHE A 31 0.16 -34.09 -18.78
CA PHE A 31 0.84 -33.85 -20.05
C PHE A 31 1.82 -32.65 -19.93
N ALA A 32 3.07 -32.84 -20.36
CA ALA A 32 3.96 -31.76 -20.74
C ALA A 32 3.73 -31.44 -22.23
N ILE A 33 3.23 -30.24 -22.54
CA ILE A 33 3.08 -29.76 -23.92
C ILE A 33 4.14 -28.69 -24.16
N ALA A 34 5.22 -29.09 -24.83
CA ALA A 34 6.15 -28.18 -25.49
C ALA A 34 5.45 -27.58 -26.73
N PRO A 35 5.50 -26.25 -26.95
CA PRO A 35 4.88 -25.68 -28.15
C PRO A 35 5.70 -26.02 -29.39
N LYS A 36 5.04 -26.71 -30.34
CA LYS A 36 5.53 -26.98 -31.70
C LYS A 36 5.79 -25.66 -32.43
N ARG A 37 7.02 -25.48 -32.93
CA ARG A 37 7.34 -24.47 -33.96
C ARG A 37 6.58 -24.81 -35.24
N GLN A 38 5.51 -24.05 -35.54
CA GLN A 38 4.95 -24.00 -36.89
C GLN A 38 5.70 -22.93 -37.70
N ASN A 39 6.31 -23.38 -38.80
CA ASN A 39 6.93 -22.54 -39.81
C ASN A 39 5.85 -21.72 -40.54
N LEU A 40 5.63 -20.47 -40.13
CA LEU A 40 5.06 -19.45 -41.00
C LEU A 40 6.22 -18.74 -41.71
N LYS A 41 6.36 -19.01 -43.01
CA LYS A 41 7.24 -18.24 -43.90
C LYS A 41 6.71 -16.80 -43.98
N SER A 42 7.20 -15.91 -43.13
CA SER A 42 7.02 -14.46 -43.29
C SER A 42 8.11 -13.92 -44.22
N LYS A 43 7.67 -13.14 -45.21
CA LYS A 43 8.51 -12.46 -46.20
C LYS A 43 9.58 -11.62 -45.49
N LYS A 44 10.83 -11.76 -45.93
CA LYS A 44 11.97 -10.94 -45.52
C LYS A 44 11.68 -9.45 -45.79
N THR A 45 11.34 -8.69 -44.76
CA THR A 45 11.63 -7.26 -44.69
C THR A 45 12.96 -7.08 -43.99
N LYS A 46 13.94 -6.55 -44.73
CA LYS A 46 15.26 -6.19 -44.22
C LYS A 46 15.11 -5.01 -43.24
N GLY A 47 15.69 -5.11 -42.05
CA GLY A 47 16.06 -3.96 -41.21
C GLY A 47 15.25 -3.72 -39.93
N ALA A 48 15.20 -4.66 -39.00
CA ALA A 48 14.92 -4.36 -37.59
C ALA A 48 16.13 -4.78 -36.76
N LYS A 49 16.96 -3.81 -36.33
CA LYS A 49 17.95 -4.02 -35.27
C LYS A 49 17.20 -4.59 -34.06
N MET A 50 17.62 -5.75 -33.55
CA MET A 50 17.02 -6.32 -32.34
C MET A 50 17.03 -5.28 -31.21
N SER A 51 15.87 -5.05 -30.59
CA SER A 51 15.76 -4.17 -29.42
C SER A 51 16.67 -4.69 -28.31
N LYS A 52 17.55 -3.84 -27.77
CA LYS A 52 18.42 -4.15 -26.63
C LYS A 52 17.55 -4.53 -25.42
N ASP A 53 17.83 -5.68 -24.80
CA ASP A 53 17.12 -6.16 -23.62
C ASP A 53 17.80 -5.64 -22.35
N TYR A 54 17.35 -4.46 -21.90
CA TYR A 54 17.92 -3.77 -20.74
C TYR A 54 17.78 -4.58 -19.44
N SER A 55 16.71 -5.36 -19.29
CA SER A 55 16.45 -6.13 -18.07
C SER A 55 17.54 -7.17 -17.84
N LYS A 56 17.86 -7.97 -18.87
CA LYS A 56 18.97 -8.95 -18.81
C LYS A 56 20.32 -8.28 -18.59
N GLN A 57 20.55 -7.13 -19.22
CA GLN A 57 21.79 -6.37 -19.06
C GLN A 57 21.96 -5.91 -17.60
N ILE A 58 20.92 -5.36 -16.98
CA ILE A 58 20.93 -4.89 -15.58
C ILE A 58 21.20 -6.03 -14.61
N ILE A 59 20.53 -7.18 -14.78
CA ILE A 59 20.74 -8.34 -13.90
C ILE A 59 22.21 -8.79 -13.93
N LYS A 60 22.82 -8.84 -15.12
CA LYS A 60 24.24 -9.16 -15.26
C LYS A 60 25.15 -8.10 -14.65
N LEU A 61 24.86 -6.82 -14.89
CA LEU A 61 25.62 -5.70 -14.31
C LEU A 61 25.58 -5.73 -12.80
N LYS A 62 24.40 -5.85 -12.18
CA LYS A 62 24.26 -5.95 -10.72
C LYS A 62 25.16 -7.03 -10.13
N LYS A 63 25.19 -8.22 -10.76
CA LYS A 63 26.04 -9.34 -10.31
C LYS A 63 27.54 -9.03 -10.41
N ILE A 64 27.97 -8.35 -11.47
CA ILE A 64 29.38 -7.97 -11.67
C ILE A 64 29.79 -6.89 -10.67
N LEU A 65 28.95 -5.85 -10.53
CA LEU A 65 29.22 -4.68 -9.69
C LEU A 65 29.13 -5.00 -8.19
N GLY A 66 28.19 -5.88 -7.81
CA GLY A 66 27.98 -6.35 -6.44
C GLY A 66 28.97 -7.41 -5.96
N LYS A 67 29.83 -7.95 -6.83
CA LYS A 67 30.74 -9.06 -6.47
C LYS A 67 31.63 -8.70 -5.27
N GLY A 68 31.49 -9.43 -4.17
CA GLY A 68 32.25 -9.21 -2.93
C GLY A 68 31.72 -8.08 -2.05
N LEU A 69 30.66 -7.38 -2.46
CA LEU A 69 29.96 -6.41 -1.61
C LEU A 69 28.85 -7.12 -0.82
N VAL A 70 29.18 -7.53 0.40
CA VAL A 70 28.26 -8.30 1.23
C VAL A 70 27.12 -7.40 1.77
N GLU A 71 25.87 -7.86 1.63
CA GLU A 71 24.65 -7.13 2.05
C GLU A 71 24.49 -5.74 1.41
N LYS A 72 24.97 -5.55 0.17
CA LYS A 72 24.84 -4.28 -0.57
C LYS A 72 24.15 -4.40 -1.93
N ASP A 73 23.52 -5.52 -2.23
CA ASP A 73 22.84 -5.75 -3.52
C ASP A 73 21.76 -4.70 -3.81
N GLU A 74 20.95 -4.33 -2.82
CA GLU A 74 19.95 -3.28 -2.93
C GLU A 74 20.59 -1.91 -3.18
N VAL A 75 21.66 -1.57 -2.45
CA VAL A 75 22.36 -0.28 -2.63
C VAL A 75 22.93 -0.17 -4.04
N VAL A 76 23.59 -1.23 -4.53
CA VAL A 76 24.11 -1.30 -5.90
C VAL A 76 22.99 -1.14 -6.93
N ALA A 77 21.85 -1.81 -6.72
CA ALA A 77 20.70 -1.73 -7.61
C ALA A 77 20.12 -0.31 -7.70
N MET A 78 19.88 0.35 -6.55
CA MET A 78 19.29 1.68 -6.51
C MET A 78 20.25 2.76 -7.03
N VAL A 79 21.55 2.65 -6.71
CA VAL A 79 22.56 3.57 -7.25
C VAL A 79 22.64 3.45 -8.78
N LEU A 80 22.65 2.22 -9.32
CA LEU A 80 22.63 1.99 -10.76
C LEU A 80 21.37 2.57 -11.41
N LEU A 81 20.20 2.36 -10.81
CA LEU A 81 18.94 2.91 -11.28
C LEU A 81 18.98 4.45 -11.33
N CYS A 82 19.39 5.11 -10.24
CA CYS A 82 19.49 6.57 -10.19
C CYS A 82 20.47 7.12 -11.23
N MET A 83 21.62 6.48 -11.41
CA MET A 83 22.60 6.88 -12.42
C MET A 83 22.06 6.76 -13.85
N ILE A 84 21.37 5.65 -14.18
CA ILE A 84 20.73 5.48 -15.50
C ILE A 84 19.60 6.50 -15.70
N ALA A 85 18.80 6.76 -14.67
CA ALA A 85 17.68 7.68 -14.71
C ALA A 85 18.10 9.17 -14.72
N GLY A 86 19.38 9.47 -14.52
CA GLY A 86 19.89 10.83 -14.44
C GLY A 86 19.47 11.56 -13.16
N LYS A 87 19.29 10.83 -12.05
CA LYS A 87 18.79 11.32 -10.76
C LYS A 87 19.84 11.20 -9.66
N SER A 88 19.66 11.94 -8.58
CA SER A 88 20.54 11.93 -7.42
C SER A 88 20.04 10.99 -6.33
N ILE A 89 20.96 10.31 -5.65
CA ILE A 89 20.67 9.39 -4.55
C ILE A 89 21.45 9.79 -3.29
N PHE A 90 20.82 9.67 -2.13
CA PHE A 90 21.44 9.91 -0.82
C PHE A 90 21.63 8.58 -0.08
N LEU A 91 22.84 8.33 0.42
CA LEU A 91 23.16 7.16 1.24
C LEU A 91 23.48 7.60 2.67
N TYR A 92 22.60 7.23 3.59
CA TYR A 92 22.72 7.48 5.02
C TYR A 92 23.37 6.29 5.71
N GLY A 93 24.41 6.50 6.52
CA GLY A 93 24.94 5.43 7.36
C GLY A 93 26.37 5.67 7.85
N PRO A 94 26.86 4.83 8.78
CA PRO A 94 28.15 5.04 9.44
C PRO A 94 29.32 4.96 8.46
N PRO A 95 30.47 5.58 8.78
CA PRO A 95 31.69 5.45 7.98
C PRO A 95 32.14 3.98 7.90
N GLY A 96 32.84 3.61 6.83
CA GLY A 96 33.34 2.24 6.61
C GLY A 96 32.33 1.24 6.06
N THR A 97 31.17 1.68 5.57
CA THR A 97 30.10 0.82 5.01
C THR A 97 30.16 0.62 3.50
N ALA A 98 31.35 0.79 2.90
CA ALA A 98 31.61 0.63 1.46
C ALA A 98 30.81 1.56 0.51
N LYS A 99 30.27 2.69 0.99
CA LYS A 99 29.49 3.64 0.18
C LYS A 99 30.27 4.22 -1.01
N SER A 100 31.51 4.66 -0.79
CA SER A 100 32.40 5.17 -1.85
C SER A 100 32.76 4.08 -2.87
N LEU A 101 33.00 2.85 -2.40
CA LEU A 101 33.28 1.70 -3.26
C LEU A 101 32.08 1.36 -4.16
N VAL A 102 30.86 1.37 -3.64
CA VAL A 102 29.65 1.19 -4.45
C VAL A 102 29.57 2.26 -5.54
N ALA A 103 29.79 3.53 -5.19
CA ALA A 103 29.75 4.65 -6.14
C ALA A 103 30.75 4.48 -7.30
N ARG A 104 32.01 4.17 -6.98
CA ARG A 104 33.09 3.95 -7.96
C ARG A 104 32.85 2.72 -8.83
N ARG A 105 32.29 1.65 -8.27
CA ARG A 105 31.97 0.46 -9.05
C ARG A 105 30.83 0.70 -10.01
N VAL A 106 29.74 1.31 -9.56
CA VAL A 106 28.58 1.55 -10.42
C VAL A 106 28.91 2.51 -11.57
N SER A 107 29.82 3.47 -11.39
CA SER A 107 30.28 4.32 -12.49
C SER A 107 30.99 3.54 -13.61
N CYS A 108 31.53 2.34 -13.33
CA CYS A 108 32.08 1.44 -14.35
C CYS A 108 31.02 0.81 -15.27
N ALA A 109 29.72 1.00 -15.00
CA ALA A 109 28.65 0.52 -15.88
C ALA A 109 28.46 1.38 -17.16
N PHE A 110 29.20 2.48 -17.30
CA PHE A 110 29.04 3.46 -18.37
C PHE A 110 30.32 3.60 -19.19
N LYS A 111 30.18 3.81 -20.51
CA LYS A 111 31.35 4.01 -21.40
C LYS A 111 32.11 5.31 -21.13
N SER A 112 31.37 6.39 -20.84
CA SER A 112 31.94 7.65 -20.35
C SER A 112 31.89 7.64 -18.84
N ASN A 113 33.04 7.82 -18.19
CA ASN A 113 33.18 7.65 -16.75
C ASN A 113 34.02 8.76 -16.10
N LYS A 114 33.91 10.01 -16.58
CA LYS A 114 34.45 11.16 -15.84
C LYS A 114 33.79 11.20 -14.46
N PHE A 115 34.51 10.69 -13.47
CA PHE A 115 34.00 10.45 -12.13
C PHE A 115 34.74 11.39 -11.18
N PHE A 116 33.97 12.27 -10.55
CA PHE A 116 34.48 13.19 -9.55
C PHE A 116 34.11 12.70 -8.16
N ASP A 117 35.09 12.52 -7.28
CA ASP A 117 34.86 12.19 -5.89
C ASP A 117 35.55 13.18 -4.95
N TYR A 118 34.81 13.59 -3.91
CA TYR A 118 35.32 14.58 -2.98
C TYR A 118 34.68 14.44 -1.60
N LEU A 119 35.49 14.59 -0.55
CA LEU A 119 35.07 14.56 0.86
C LEU A 119 34.79 15.98 1.34
N MET A 120 33.53 16.28 1.59
CA MET A 120 33.09 17.59 2.04
C MET A 120 33.42 17.81 3.52
N ASN A 121 33.92 19.00 3.84
CA ASN A 121 34.10 19.45 5.21
C ASN A 121 33.78 20.95 5.33
N ARG A 122 33.78 21.47 6.57
CA ARG A 122 33.42 22.87 6.85
C ARG A 122 34.37 23.91 6.26
N PHE A 123 35.57 23.48 5.85
CA PHE A 123 36.61 24.30 5.23
C PHE A 123 36.71 24.08 3.72
N SER A 124 35.94 23.14 3.16
CA SER A 124 35.92 22.90 1.71
C SER A 124 35.59 24.18 0.96
N THR A 125 36.43 24.51 -0.02
CA THR A 125 36.29 25.73 -0.80
C THR A 125 35.61 25.45 -2.14
N PRO A 126 34.94 26.45 -2.74
CA PRO A 126 34.41 26.33 -4.09
C PRO A 126 35.46 25.97 -5.15
N GLU A 127 36.74 26.30 -4.92
CA GLU A 127 37.83 26.03 -5.85
C GLU A 127 38.21 24.56 -5.91
N GLU A 128 38.11 23.85 -4.78
CA GLU A 128 38.36 22.40 -4.71
C GLU A 128 37.25 21.57 -5.37
N VAL A 129 36.03 22.11 -5.39
CA VAL A 129 34.85 21.39 -5.91
C VAL A 129 34.52 21.76 -7.35
N PHE A 130 34.58 23.05 -7.68
CA PHE A 130 34.20 23.59 -8.99
C PHE A 130 35.40 24.03 -9.83
N GLY A 131 36.60 23.90 -9.29
CA GLY A 131 37.85 24.23 -9.94
C GLY A 131 38.37 25.64 -9.64
N PRO A 132 39.70 25.84 -9.73
CA PRO A 132 40.35 27.10 -9.38
C PRO A 132 40.04 28.21 -10.39
N LEU A 133 40.16 29.47 -9.96
CA LEU A 133 40.05 30.62 -10.87
C LEU A 133 41.20 30.64 -11.89
N LYS A 134 40.88 30.95 -13.14
CA LYS A 134 41.89 31.16 -14.18
C LYS A 134 42.58 32.51 -13.95
N ILE A 135 43.87 32.47 -13.59
CA ILE A 135 44.68 33.67 -13.32
C ILE A 135 44.64 34.65 -14.51
N SER A 136 44.62 34.15 -15.74
CA SER A 136 44.55 34.97 -16.97
C SER A 136 43.24 35.75 -17.10
N GLU A 137 42.13 35.20 -16.60
CA GLU A 137 40.82 35.85 -16.64
C GLU A 137 40.62 36.76 -15.43
N LEU A 138 41.15 36.39 -14.27
CA LEU A 138 41.12 37.24 -13.08
C LEU A 138 41.84 38.57 -13.30
N ARG A 139 42.96 38.58 -14.05
CA ARG A 139 43.67 39.80 -14.47
C ARG A 139 42.83 40.73 -15.36
N LYS A 140 41.72 40.24 -15.92
CA LYS A 140 40.76 40.99 -16.74
C LYS A 140 39.45 41.26 -16.00
N ASP A 141 39.45 41.14 -14.67
CA ASP A 141 38.25 41.24 -13.80
C ASP A 141 37.14 40.22 -14.13
N ASN A 142 37.51 39.07 -14.74
CA ASN A 142 36.59 37.98 -15.03
C ASN A 142 36.77 36.82 -14.04
N LEU A 143 35.69 36.46 -13.33
CA LEU A 143 35.68 35.36 -12.36
C LEU A 143 35.44 33.98 -13.00
N VAL A 144 36.25 33.61 -13.99
CA VAL A 144 36.14 32.34 -14.72
C VAL A 144 37.02 31.26 -14.08
N ARG A 145 36.46 30.06 -13.88
CA ARG A 145 37.12 28.88 -13.31
C ARG A 145 37.63 27.91 -14.39
N ASN A 146 38.69 27.18 -14.07
CA ASN A 146 39.07 25.97 -14.79
C ASN A 146 38.30 24.78 -14.23
N ILE A 147 37.35 24.27 -14.98
CA ILE A 147 36.40 23.24 -14.53
C ILE A 147 36.83 21.81 -14.90
N GLU A 148 37.92 21.67 -15.65
CA GLU A 148 38.42 20.38 -16.14
C GLU A 148 38.72 19.42 -14.98
N ASP A 149 38.19 18.21 -15.05
CA ASP A 149 38.27 17.18 -14.00
C ASP A 149 37.61 17.54 -12.65
N PHE A 150 36.88 18.66 -12.59
CA PHE A 150 36.05 19.05 -11.44
C PHE A 150 34.58 18.70 -11.66
N LEU A 151 33.76 18.90 -10.62
CA LEU A 151 32.34 18.58 -10.63
C LEU A 151 31.57 19.11 -11.87
N PRO A 152 31.79 20.35 -12.38
CA PRO A 152 31.05 20.84 -13.54
C PRO A 152 31.37 20.13 -14.87
N ASP A 153 32.47 19.37 -14.97
CA ASP A 153 32.86 18.58 -16.16
C ASP A 153 32.59 17.07 -15.98
N ALA A 154 32.21 16.62 -14.78
CA ALA A 154 32.02 15.21 -14.47
C ALA A 154 30.69 14.64 -15.00
N ASP A 155 30.71 13.41 -15.54
CA ASP A 155 29.51 12.63 -15.87
C ASP A 155 28.83 12.08 -14.60
N PHE A 156 29.64 11.75 -13.59
CA PHE A 156 29.18 11.17 -12.33
C PHE A 156 29.95 11.79 -11.17
N ALA A 157 29.26 12.00 -10.05
CA ALA A 157 29.88 12.56 -8.87
C ALA A 157 29.53 11.81 -7.59
N PHE A 158 30.49 11.75 -6.68
CA PHE A 158 30.36 11.24 -5.32
C PHE A 158 30.79 12.31 -4.31
N LEU A 159 29.87 12.75 -3.46
CA LEU A 159 30.13 13.76 -2.44
C LEU A 159 29.92 13.14 -1.05
N ASP A 160 31.00 12.93 -0.30
CA ASP A 160 30.92 12.39 1.06
C ASP A 160 30.75 13.52 2.08
N GLU A 161 30.07 13.23 3.19
CA GLU A 161 29.75 14.18 4.26
C GLU A 161 29.09 15.49 3.80
N ILE A 162 28.14 15.39 2.86
CA ILE A 162 27.58 16.55 2.14
C ILE A 162 27.05 17.67 3.06
N TRP A 163 26.52 17.34 4.23
CA TRP A 163 25.93 18.31 5.16
C TRP A 163 26.96 19.16 5.91
N LYS A 164 28.24 18.79 5.88
CA LYS A 164 29.31 19.56 6.55
C LYS A 164 29.88 20.68 5.67
N SER A 165 29.41 20.83 4.43
CA SER A 165 29.93 21.81 3.49
C SER A 165 29.47 23.25 3.77
N SER A 166 30.16 24.22 3.16
CA SER A 166 29.78 25.62 3.23
C SER A 166 28.49 25.93 2.43
N PRO A 167 27.67 26.91 2.87
CA PRO A 167 26.44 27.29 2.16
C PRO A 167 26.67 27.69 0.69
N ALA A 168 27.84 28.26 0.36
CA ALA A 168 28.18 28.65 -1.01
C ALA A 168 28.27 27.45 -1.97
N ILE A 169 28.84 26.34 -1.50
CA ILE A 169 28.91 25.10 -2.28
C ILE A 169 27.52 24.49 -2.41
N LEU A 170 26.77 24.40 -1.31
CA LEU A 170 25.44 23.81 -1.29
C LEU A 170 24.47 24.55 -2.23
N ASN A 171 24.51 25.88 -2.25
CA ASN A 171 23.71 26.69 -3.18
C ASN A 171 24.10 26.48 -4.65
N SER A 172 25.39 26.31 -4.94
CA SER A 172 25.84 26.02 -6.30
C SER A 172 25.45 24.60 -6.74
N LEU A 173 25.51 23.63 -5.81
CA LEU A 173 25.03 22.26 -6.03
C LEU A 173 23.55 22.21 -6.35
N LEU A 174 22.73 23.09 -5.75
CA LEU A 174 21.32 23.20 -6.12
C LEU A 174 21.18 23.44 -7.64
N THR A 175 21.80 24.49 -8.18
CA THR A 175 21.68 24.79 -9.62
C THR A 175 22.19 23.64 -10.49
N ILE A 176 23.31 23.01 -10.11
CA ILE A 176 23.86 21.86 -10.83
C ILE A 176 22.89 20.67 -10.84
N ILE A 177 22.31 20.31 -9.70
CA ILE A 177 21.43 19.14 -9.59
C ILE A 177 20.12 19.35 -10.36
N ASN A 178 19.52 20.55 -10.27
CA ASN A 178 18.22 20.83 -10.88
C ASN A 178 18.31 21.16 -12.36
N GLU A 179 19.15 22.14 -12.69
CA GLU A 179 19.17 22.74 -14.03
C GLU A 179 20.25 22.11 -14.91
N LYS A 180 21.14 21.30 -14.33
CA LYS A 180 22.33 20.77 -15.01
C LYS A 180 23.14 21.92 -15.62
N LYS A 181 23.24 23.02 -14.87
CA LYS A 181 23.96 24.24 -15.24
C LYS A 181 24.86 24.70 -14.12
N PHE A 182 25.95 25.34 -14.51
CA PHE A 182 26.89 25.98 -13.59
C PHE A 182 27.19 27.40 -14.08
N ARG A 183 27.17 28.38 -13.17
CA ARG A 183 27.50 29.77 -13.50
C ARG A 183 29.01 29.96 -13.40
N ASN A 184 29.69 29.98 -14.54
CA ASN A 184 31.13 30.20 -14.62
C ASN A 184 31.42 31.65 -15.02
N GLY A 185 31.71 32.50 -14.04
CA GLY A 185 31.81 33.94 -14.26
C GLY A 185 30.47 34.54 -14.69
N LYS A 186 30.40 35.08 -15.91
CA LYS A 186 29.19 35.66 -16.50
C LYS A 186 28.38 34.67 -17.34
N GLU A 187 28.96 33.52 -17.67
CA GLU A 187 28.34 32.52 -18.56
C GLU A 187 27.70 31.38 -17.75
N ASN A 188 26.62 30.82 -18.28
CA ASN A 188 26.03 29.59 -17.78
C ASN A 188 26.42 28.44 -18.69
N ILE A 189 27.19 27.49 -18.15
CA ILE A 189 27.60 26.29 -18.87
C ILE A 189 26.69 25.11 -18.52
N ASN A 190 26.50 24.19 -19.47
CA ASN A 190 25.80 22.94 -19.20
C ASN A 190 26.75 21.95 -18.54
N VAL A 191 26.26 21.25 -17.52
CA VAL A 191 26.98 20.25 -16.75
C VAL A 191 26.54 18.86 -17.21
N PRO A 192 27.45 17.96 -17.63
CA PRO A 192 27.09 16.64 -18.16
C PRO A 192 26.65 15.64 -17.08
N LEU A 193 26.67 16.05 -15.81
CA LEU A 193 26.36 15.23 -14.64
C LEU A 193 25.04 14.47 -14.78
N ARG A 194 25.13 13.15 -14.81
CA ARG A 194 23.99 12.23 -14.93
C ARG A 194 23.58 11.74 -13.55
N GLY A 195 24.51 11.21 -12.78
CA GLY A 195 24.25 10.71 -11.44
C GLY A 195 25.08 11.43 -10.39
N LEU A 196 24.43 11.81 -9.29
CA LEU A 196 25.10 12.31 -8.09
C LEU A 196 24.76 11.36 -6.95
N ILE A 197 25.80 10.85 -6.29
CA ILE A 197 25.67 10.10 -5.04
C ILE A 197 26.19 11.01 -3.93
N ALA A 198 25.34 11.31 -2.96
CA ALA A 198 25.75 12.04 -1.77
C ALA A 198 25.65 11.12 -0.55
N THR A 199 26.58 11.25 0.38
CA THR A 199 26.59 10.44 1.59
C THR A 199 26.76 11.28 2.83
N SER A 200 26.20 10.79 3.93
CA SER A 200 26.44 11.36 5.26
C SER A 200 26.10 10.36 6.35
N ASN A 201 26.69 10.57 7.53
CA ASN A 201 26.32 9.91 8.77
C ASN A 201 25.26 10.68 9.57
N GLU A 202 24.91 11.90 9.16
CA GLU A 202 23.88 12.73 9.77
C GLU A 202 22.80 13.12 8.75
N LEU A 203 21.60 13.45 9.24
CA LEU A 203 20.54 14.08 8.45
C LEU A 203 20.74 15.60 8.47
N PRO A 204 20.22 16.34 7.47
CA PRO A 204 20.36 17.80 7.45
C PRO A 204 19.71 18.42 8.69
N GLN A 205 20.39 19.40 9.29
CA GLN A 205 19.84 20.15 10.43
C GLN A 205 18.57 20.93 9.99
N LYS A 206 17.52 20.85 10.80
CA LYS A 206 16.25 21.57 10.56
C LYS A 206 16.48 23.08 10.54
N GLY A 207 15.89 23.78 9.57
CA GLY A 207 16.00 25.23 9.43
C GLY A 207 17.28 25.75 8.74
N ALA A 208 18.25 24.88 8.41
CA ALA A 208 19.50 25.29 7.76
C ALA A 208 19.38 25.54 6.23
N SER A 209 18.16 25.67 5.69
CA SER A 209 17.88 25.74 4.24
C SER A 209 18.36 24.52 3.42
N LEU A 210 18.83 23.45 4.08
CA LEU A 210 19.34 22.22 3.47
C LEU A 210 18.23 21.28 2.99
N GLU A 211 17.01 21.49 3.47
CA GLU A 211 15.82 20.71 3.08
C GLU A 211 15.56 20.80 1.57
N ALA A 212 15.82 21.97 0.97
CA ALA A 212 15.69 22.19 -0.47
C ALA A 212 16.70 21.39 -1.30
N LEU A 213 17.89 21.11 -0.74
CA LEU A 213 18.87 20.21 -1.35
C LEU A 213 18.46 18.75 -1.11
N TYR A 214 18.04 18.44 0.10
CA TYR A 214 17.68 17.09 0.50
C TYR A 214 16.51 16.55 -0.33
N ASP A 215 15.51 17.37 -0.63
CA ASP A 215 14.38 17.00 -1.50
C ASP A 215 14.80 16.60 -2.92
N ARG A 216 16.01 16.96 -3.37
CA ARG A 216 16.52 16.65 -4.71
C ARG A 216 17.17 15.28 -4.81
N PHE A 217 17.44 14.63 -3.67
CA PHE A 217 17.81 13.22 -3.65
C PHE A 217 16.54 12.38 -3.71
N ILE A 218 16.24 11.87 -4.91
CA ILE A 218 14.98 11.17 -5.19
C ILE A 218 14.86 9.87 -4.42
N MET A 219 15.99 9.19 -4.22
CA MET A 219 16.10 7.98 -3.43
C MET A 219 17.02 8.24 -2.23
N ARG A 220 16.63 7.70 -1.09
CA ARG A 220 17.32 7.79 0.19
C ARG A 220 17.42 6.38 0.76
N LEU A 221 18.64 5.88 0.90
CA LEU A 221 18.90 4.54 1.39
C LEU A 221 19.66 4.61 2.71
N ILE A 222 19.32 3.71 3.63
CA ILE A 222 20.16 3.43 4.78
C ILE A 222 21.14 2.33 4.40
N VAL A 223 22.41 2.56 4.70
CA VAL A 223 23.49 1.61 4.49
C VAL A 223 24.04 1.23 5.86
N PRO A 224 23.45 0.22 6.52
CA PRO A 224 23.91 -0.21 7.84
C PRO A 224 25.25 -0.96 7.72
N ARG A 225 25.86 -1.24 8.86
CA ARG A 225 26.94 -2.24 8.95
C ARG A 225 26.36 -3.63 8.64
N ILE A 226 27.23 -4.60 8.38
CA ILE A 226 26.80 -5.98 8.17
C ILE A 226 26.14 -6.49 9.45
N GLU A 227 24.97 -7.09 9.31
CA GLU A 227 24.17 -7.58 10.45
C GLU A 227 24.23 -9.11 10.59
N LYS A 228 24.18 -9.84 9.47
CA LYS A 228 24.12 -11.31 9.52
C LYS A 228 25.48 -11.92 9.79
N LYS A 229 25.50 -12.98 10.59
CA LYS A 229 26.73 -13.69 10.96
C LYS A 229 27.40 -14.32 9.73
N GLU A 230 26.61 -14.96 8.87
CA GLU A 230 27.09 -15.63 7.65
C GLU A 230 27.72 -14.62 6.67
N SER A 231 27.11 -13.44 6.58
CA SER A 231 27.64 -12.31 5.82
C SER A 231 28.97 -11.81 6.38
N PHE A 232 29.09 -11.76 7.71
CA PHE A 232 30.34 -11.37 8.35
C PHE A 232 31.45 -12.39 8.09
N GLU A 233 31.15 -13.69 8.15
CA GLU A 233 32.10 -14.75 7.77
C GLU A 233 32.56 -14.57 6.31
N ALA A 234 31.62 -14.35 5.38
CA ALA A 234 31.96 -14.08 3.98
C ALA A 234 32.82 -12.81 3.79
N LEU A 235 32.63 -11.78 4.64
CA LEU A 235 33.47 -10.59 4.63
C LEU A 235 34.91 -10.92 5.08
N LEU A 236 35.09 -11.76 6.09
CA LEU A 236 36.42 -12.16 6.58
C LEU A 236 37.20 -12.95 5.53
N ASP A 237 36.51 -13.74 4.70
CA ASP A 237 37.09 -14.49 3.60
C ASP A 237 37.35 -13.62 2.35
N THR A 238 36.87 -12.38 2.33
CA THR A 238 37.00 -11.47 1.18
C THR A 238 38.36 -10.79 1.18
N SER A 239 39.16 -11.02 0.13
CA SER A 239 40.41 -10.29 -0.11
C SER A 239 40.15 -8.82 -0.47
N ALA A 240 41.21 -8.01 -0.54
CA ALA A 240 41.13 -6.63 -1.00
C ALA A 240 40.30 -6.53 -2.31
N LEU A 241 39.28 -5.67 -2.27
CA LEU A 241 38.32 -5.50 -3.33
C LEU A 241 38.80 -4.44 -4.32
N ASP A 242 38.79 -4.77 -5.62
CA ASP A 242 39.09 -3.78 -6.65
C ASP A 242 38.03 -2.67 -6.68
N GLU A 243 38.47 -1.42 -6.73
CA GLU A 243 37.58 -0.27 -6.89
C GLU A 243 36.98 -0.19 -8.29
N LYS A 244 37.77 -0.54 -9.31
CA LYS A 244 37.36 -0.57 -10.71
C LYS A 244 37.16 -2.01 -11.14
N VAL A 245 35.94 -2.35 -11.55
CA VAL A 245 35.59 -3.70 -12.02
C VAL A 245 35.59 -3.69 -13.55
N LYS A 246 36.19 -4.72 -14.16
CA LYS A 246 36.12 -4.91 -15.61
C LYS A 246 34.71 -5.35 -16.02
N VAL A 247 33.97 -4.45 -16.66
CA VAL A 247 32.65 -4.71 -17.21
C VAL A 247 32.79 -4.97 -18.72
N PRO A 248 32.19 -6.05 -19.26
CA PRO A 248 32.15 -6.30 -20.70
C PRO A 248 31.54 -5.14 -21.50
N GLU A 249 32.14 -4.79 -22.65
CA GLU A 249 31.73 -3.62 -23.44
C GLU A 249 30.27 -3.67 -23.93
N ASP A 250 29.74 -4.87 -24.18
CA ASP A 250 28.35 -5.08 -24.60
C ASP A 250 27.33 -4.76 -23.49
N LEU A 251 27.78 -4.79 -22.23
CA LEU A 251 26.98 -4.44 -21.06
C LEU A 251 27.08 -2.97 -20.66
N LEU A 252 28.01 -2.19 -21.24
CA LEU A 252 28.15 -0.77 -20.90
C LEU A 252 27.00 0.04 -21.48
N PHE A 253 26.51 1.01 -20.70
CA PHE A 253 25.60 2.04 -21.18
C PHE A 253 26.38 3.18 -21.83
N ASP A 254 25.96 3.58 -23.03
CA ASP A 254 26.46 4.78 -23.70
C ASP A 254 25.43 5.90 -23.72
N ASN A 255 25.82 7.07 -24.25
CA ASN A 255 24.97 8.26 -24.27
C ASN A 255 23.69 8.02 -25.09
N ASP A 256 23.79 7.24 -26.16
CA ASP A 256 22.66 6.91 -27.02
C ASP A 256 21.66 6.01 -26.30
N ASP A 257 22.14 5.02 -25.54
CA ASP A 257 21.28 4.19 -24.69
C ASP A 257 20.51 5.03 -23.69
N LEU A 258 21.20 5.90 -22.94
CA LEU A 258 20.56 6.73 -21.91
C LEU A 258 19.55 7.71 -22.52
N ASN A 259 19.86 8.31 -23.67
CA ASN A 259 18.93 9.19 -24.38
C ASN A 259 17.70 8.43 -24.88
N LYS A 260 17.86 7.21 -25.41
CA LYS A 260 16.74 6.34 -25.81
C LYS A 260 15.87 5.95 -24.62
N ILE A 261 16.47 5.59 -23.49
CA ILE A 261 15.73 5.27 -22.26
C ILE A 261 14.92 6.48 -21.80
N LYS A 262 15.54 7.66 -21.76
CA LYS A 262 14.88 8.91 -21.38
C LYS A 262 13.73 9.28 -22.33
N GLN A 263 13.88 9.08 -23.64
CA GLN A 263 12.81 9.33 -24.61
C GLN A 263 11.65 8.35 -24.44
N LYS A 264 11.94 7.03 -24.40
CA LYS A 264 10.91 5.99 -24.18
C LYS A 264 10.17 6.19 -22.87
N ALA A 265 10.87 6.60 -21.81
CA ALA A 265 10.24 6.85 -20.50
C ALA A 265 9.13 7.90 -20.57
N LYS A 266 9.20 8.88 -21.48
CA LYS A 266 8.13 9.88 -21.65
C LYS A 266 6.82 9.29 -22.20
N GLU A 267 6.91 8.17 -22.92
CA GLU A 267 5.77 7.49 -23.55
C GLU A 267 5.14 6.44 -22.63
N VAL A 268 5.85 6.05 -21.55
CA VAL A 268 5.37 5.05 -20.59
C VAL A 268 4.15 5.56 -19.84
N LYS A 269 3.08 4.75 -19.87
CA LYS A 269 1.84 4.99 -19.14
C LYS A 269 1.94 4.49 -17.71
N ILE A 270 1.04 4.93 -16.85
CA ILE A 270 0.88 4.36 -15.51
C ILE A 270 -0.40 3.51 -15.56
N SER A 271 -0.31 2.24 -15.14
CA SER A 271 -1.49 1.36 -15.12
C SER A 271 -2.54 1.89 -14.14
N GLU A 272 -3.82 1.58 -14.38
CA GLU A 272 -4.90 2.03 -13.50
C GLU A 272 -4.75 1.50 -12.07
N ALA A 273 -4.28 0.26 -11.91
CA ALA A 273 -3.93 -0.31 -10.61
C ALA A 273 -2.84 0.51 -9.91
N ALA A 274 -1.75 0.86 -10.61
CA ALA A 274 -0.68 1.68 -10.04
C ALA A 274 -1.16 3.10 -9.69
N LYS A 275 -2.00 3.73 -10.53
CA LYS A 275 -2.61 5.03 -10.21
C LYS A 275 -3.48 4.94 -8.95
N GLY A 276 -4.35 3.93 -8.87
CA GLY A 276 -5.21 3.69 -7.72
C GLY A 276 -4.40 3.52 -6.43
N ALA A 277 -3.32 2.76 -6.48
CA ALA A 277 -2.40 2.58 -5.35
C ALA A 277 -1.70 3.89 -4.95
N ILE A 278 -1.26 4.71 -5.91
CA ILE A 278 -0.65 6.03 -5.62
C ILE A 278 -1.67 6.98 -4.97
N MET A 279 -2.92 6.98 -5.44
CA MET A 279 -3.98 7.79 -4.83
C MET A 279 -4.30 7.33 -3.41
N ALA A 280 -4.42 6.02 -3.19
CA ALA A 280 -4.61 5.44 -1.86
C ALA A 280 -3.44 5.79 -0.93
N LEU A 281 -2.20 5.68 -1.42
CA LEU A 281 -0.99 6.05 -0.69
C LEU A 281 -1.02 7.52 -0.26
N ARG A 282 -1.34 8.44 -1.17
CA ARG A 282 -1.46 9.88 -0.84
C ARG A 282 -2.52 10.13 0.23
N TYR A 283 -3.68 9.47 0.11
CA TYR A 283 -4.75 9.58 1.11
C TYR A 283 -4.33 9.04 2.48
N LEU A 284 -3.67 7.89 2.53
CA LEU A 284 -3.22 7.28 3.78
C LEU A 284 -2.09 8.09 4.43
N ILE A 285 -1.20 8.71 3.66
CA ILE A 285 -0.21 9.66 4.18
C ILE A 285 -0.91 10.87 4.82
N GLN A 286 -1.93 11.43 4.17
CA GLN A 286 -2.69 12.55 4.74
C GLN A 286 -3.36 12.15 6.06
N ALA A 287 -4.08 11.02 6.07
CA ALA A 287 -4.75 10.52 7.26
C ALA A 287 -3.76 10.20 8.40
N HIS A 288 -2.55 9.75 8.09
CA HIS A 288 -1.49 9.57 9.07
C HIS A 288 -1.01 10.91 9.65
N ASN A 289 -0.80 11.92 8.80
CA ASN A 289 -0.38 13.24 9.24
C ASN A 289 -1.46 13.94 10.09
N ASP A 290 -2.73 13.80 9.74
CA ASP A 290 -3.85 14.37 10.51
C ASP A 290 -3.88 13.82 11.94
N LYS A 291 -3.67 12.50 12.11
CA LYS A 291 -3.55 11.86 13.44
C LYS A 291 -2.39 12.39 14.26
N ILE A 292 -1.24 12.66 13.63
CA ILE A 292 -0.09 13.27 14.31
C ILE A 292 -0.42 14.69 14.79
N GLN A 293 -1.21 15.45 14.01
CA GLN A 293 -1.63 16.79 14.39
C GLN A 293 -2.65 16.78 15.53
N GLU A 294 -3.63 15.87 15.50
CA GLU A 294 -4.61 15.67 16.59
C GLU A 294 -3.93 15.32 17.91
N GLN A 295 -2.88 14.48 17.87
CA GLN A 295 -2.10 14.12 19.06
C GLN A 295 -1.23 15.27 19.61
N LYS A 296 -0.95 16.28 18.79
CA LYS A 296 -0.22 17.50 19.19
C LYS A 296 -1.14 18.64 19.65
N ALA A 297 -2.46 18.49 19.50
CA ALA A 297 -3.40 19.45 20.04
C ALA A 297 -3.28 19.48 21.58
N PRO A 298 -3.25 20.67 22.21
CA PRO A 298 -2.99 20.78 23.64
C PRO A 298 -4.17 20.20 24.45
N ASN A 299 -4.06 18.94 24.85
CA ASN A 299 -4.76 18.46 26.03
C ASN A 299 -4.02 19.02 27.24
N ASN A 300 -4.61 20.02 27.87
CA ASN A 300 -4.21 20.49 29.21
C ASN A 300 -4.12 19.26 30.12
N ASN A 301 -2.94 19.02 30.69
CA ASN A 301 -2.60 17.96 31.67
C ASN A 301 -2.00 16.65 31.13
N ALA A 302 -0.93 16.72 30.34
CA ALA A 302 0.03 15.61 30.27
C ALA A 302 1.44 16.13 30.52
N LEU A 303 2.02 15.71 31.65
CA LEU A 303 3.43 15.86 31.98
C LEU A 303 4.28 15.30 30.83
N GLU A 304 5.29 16.08 30.44
CA GLU A 304 6.35 15.73 29.50
C GLU A 304 6.95 14.36 29.85
N SER A 305 6.46 13.31 29.19
CA SER A 305 7.09 11.99 29.23
C SER A 305 6.95 11.34 27.86
N ASP A 306 8.10 11.19 27.21
CA ASP A 306 8.41 10.22 26.14
C ASP A 306 7.43 10.06 24.96
N ALA A 307 6.74 11.14 24.58
CA ALA A 307 6.06 11.18 23.30
C ALA A 307 7.12 11.22 22.18
N THR A 308 7.45 10.05 21.63
CA THR A 308 8.14 9.93 20.33
C THR A 308 7.45 10.87 19.35
N SER A 309 8.10 12.02 19.10
CA SER A 309 7.51 13.11 18.35
C SER A 309 7.48 12.72 16.88
N GLN A 310 6.48 11.92 16.50
CA GLN A 310 6.30 11.47 15.12
C GLN A 310 6.26 12.69 14.21
N ILE A 311 7.08 12.63 13.17
CA ILE A 311 7.29 13.72 12.21
C ILE A 311 6.36 13.47 11.02
N PRO A 312 5.50 14.44 10.65
CA PRO A 312 4.64 14.32 9.48
C PRO A 312 5.43 13.98 8.22
N ILE A 313 4.87 13.10 7.40
CA ILE A 313 5.45 12.71 6.12
C ILE A 313 5.03 13.77 5.10
N ASP A 314 5.98 14.63 4.70
CA ASP A 314 5.75 15.62 3.66
C ASP A 314 6.43 15.20 2.35
N VAL A 315 5.65 15.15 1.28
CA VAL A 315 6.07 14.73 -0.06
C VAL A 315 5.58 15.77 -1.05
N SER A 316 6.51 16.62 -1.49
CA SER A 316 6.21 17.71 -2.42
C SER A 316 5.69 17.20 -3.77
N GLU A 317 4.87 18.01 -4.46
CA GLU A 317 4.40 17.70 -5.81
C GLU A 317 5.57 17.48 -6.79
N ARG A 318 6.64 18.27 -6.63
CA ARG A 318 7.89 18.11 -7.38
C ARG A 318 8.47 16.71 -7.18
N ARG A 319 8.50 16.23 -5.94
CA ARG A 319 8.99 14.89 -5.65
C ARG A 319 8.10 13.84 -6.29
N TRP A 320 6.77 13.97 -6.21
CA TRP A 320 5.85 13.05 -6.90
C TRP A 320 6.13 12.97 -8.41
N ILE A 321 6.33 14.11 -9.09
CA ILE A 321 6.69 14.15 -10.51
C ILE A 321 8.03 13.43 -10.76
N ALA A 322 9.04 13.72 -9.94
CA ALA A 322 10.36 13.10 -10.07
C ALA A 322 10.33 11.58 -9.82
N ILE A 323 9.48 11.12 -8.89
CA ILE A 323 9.23 9.70 -8.63
C ILE A 323 8.58 9.07 -9.87
N MET A 324 7.56 9.70 -10.46
CA MET A 324 6.91 9.17 -11.66
C MET A 324 7.88 9.04 -12.83
N ASP A 325 8.78 10.01 -13.02
CA ASP A 325 9.84 9.91 -14.03
C ASP A 325 10.78 8.73 -13.77
N LEU A 326 11.15 8.50 -12.51
CA LEU A 326 11.99 7.37 -12.11
C LEU A 326 11.29 6.03 -12.37
N LEU A 327 10.02 5.90 -12.00
CA LEU A 327 9.23 4.68 -12.22
C LEU A 327 9.02 4.40 -13.71
N ARG A 328 8.85 5.43 -14.54
CA ARG A 328 8.79 5.27 -16.01
C ARG A 328 10.11 4.73 -16.57
N VAL A 329 11.25 5.20 -16.08
CA VAL A 329 12.55 4.62 -16.43
C VAL A 329 12.61 3.15 -16.01
N VAL A 330 12.16 2.80 -14.80
CA VAL A 330 12.10 1.41 -14.33
C VAL A 330 11.27 0.52 -15.26
N ALA A 331 10.11 0.99 -15.72
CA ALA A 331 9.29 0.25 -16.69
C ALA A 331 10.05 0.00 -18.00
N VAL A 332 10.70 1.02 -18.58
CA VAL A 332 11.53 0.85 -19.80
C VAL A 332 12.65 -0.16 -19.58
N LEU A 333 13.36 -0.05 -18.46
CA LEU A 333 14.46 -0.95 -18.09
C LEU A 333 13.98 -2.38 -17.84
N SER A 334 12.71 -2.55 -17.47
CA SER A 334 12.04 -3.84 -17.33
C SER A 334 11.44 -4.37 -18.64
N GLY A 335 11.56 -3.63 -19.75
CA GLY A 335 10.99 -3.99 -21.06
C GLY A 335 9.49 -3.77 -21.16
N ARG A 336 8.91 -2.90 -20.32
CA ARG A 336 7.48 -2.58 -20.25
C ARG A 336 7.17 -1.19 -20.79
N ASP A 337 5.95 -1.01 -21.27
CA ASP A 337 5.36 0.26 -21.72
C ASP A 337 4.48 0.93 -20.65
N SER A 338 4.35 0.29 -19.48
CA SER A 338 3.57 0.78 -18.37
C SER A 338 4.24 0.54 -17.01
N VAL A 339 4.07 1.49 -16.10
CA VAL A 339 4.38 1.36 -14.67
C VAL A 339 3.32 0.47 -14.03
N VAL A 340 3.76 -0.52 -13.26
CA VAL A 340 2.90 -1.51 -12.59
C VAL A 340 3.03 -1.42 -11.07
N LEU A 341 2.16 -2.14 -10.34
CA LEU A 341 2.15 -2.15 -8.88
C LEU A 341 3.50 -2.53 -8.27
N GLY A 342 4.18 -3.53 -8.86
CA GLY A 342 5.51 -3.96 -8.42
C GLY A 342 6.55 -2.84 -8.37
N ASP A 343 6.47 -1.85 -9.27
CA ASP A 343 7.43 -0.73 -9.31
C ASP A 343 7.27 0.20 -8.11
N LEU A 344 6.07 0.26 -7.53
CA LEU A 344 5.75 1.15 -6.41
C LEU A 344 6.42 0.71 -5.10
N LEU A 345 6.96 -0.50 -5.02
CA LEU A 345 7.79 -0.91 -3.87
C LEU A 345 9.03 -0.03 -3.71
N LEU A 346 9.52 0.59 -4.80
CA LEU A 346 10.64 1.54 -4.74
C LEU A 346 10.31 2.82 -3.97
N LEU A 347 9.03 3.11 -3.74
CA LEU A 347 8.59 4.28 -2.98
C LEU A 347 9.05 4.24 -1.52
N GLU A 348 9.33 3.05 -0.97
CA GLU A 348 9.94 2.89 0.36
C GLU A 348 11.23 3.71 0.49
N HIS A 349 11.99 3.88 -0.59
CA HIS A 349 13.22 4.65 -0.60
C HIS A 349 13.03 6.13 -0.99
N CYS A 350 11.85 6.52 -1.46
CA CYS A 350 11.62 7.86 -2.01
C CYS A 350 10.87 8.80 -1.06
N LEU A 351 10.01 8.25 -0.19
CA LEU A 351 9.05 9.04 0.58
C LEU A 351 9.60 9.57 1.91
N TRP A 352 10.48 8.82 2.58
CA TRP A 352 10.94 9.17 3.93
C TRP A 352 11.94 10.32 3.89
N SER A 353 11.85 11.23 4.86
CA SER A 353 12.84 12.28 5.12
C SER A 353 13.60 12.05 6.42
N ASP A 354 12.95 11.39 7.38
CA ASP A 354 13.53 11.04 8.66
C ASP A 354 13.44 9.52 8.90
N GLU A 355 14.40 8.96 9.65
CA GLU A 355 14.45 7.53 9.94
C GLU A 355 13.20 7.05 10.69
N THR A 356 12.64 7.88 11.57
CA THR A 356 11.42 7.59 12.35
C THR A 356 10.18 7.36 11.48
N GLN A 357 10.18 7.83 10.23
CA GLN A 357 9.05 7.72 9.31
C GLN A 357 8.98 6.38 8.58
N LYS A 358 10.08 5.61 8.57
CA LYS A 358 10.23 4.43 7.71
C LYS A 358 9.21 3.35 7.97
N ASP A 359 9.01 3.00 9.24
CA ASP A 359 8.06 1.95 9.61
C ASP A 359 6.63 2.34 9.25
N SER A 360 6.27 3.60 9.49
CA SER A 360 4.98 4.17 9.08
C SER A 360 4.82 4.14 7.56
N ILE A 361 5.82 4.58 6.80
CA ILE A 361 5.80 4.58 5.33
C ILE A 361 5.68 3.16 4.80
N LYS A 362 6.42 2.20 5.36
CA LYS A 362 6.36 0.80 4.96
C LYS A 362 4.96 0.24 5.17
N LYS A 363 4.34 0.47 6.32
CA LYS A 363 2.96 0.04 6.59
C LYS A 363 1.96 0.70 5.64
N ILE A 364 2.00 2.02 5.50
CA ILE A 364 1.12 2.79 4.61
C ILE A 364 1.28 2.31 3.16
N LEU A 365 2.50 2.08 2.69
CA LEU A 365 2.78 1.57 1.35
C LEU A 365 2.21 0.16 1.18
N GLN A 366 2.38 -0.72 2.17
CA GLN A 366 1.80 -2.06 2.14
C GLN A 366 0.27 -2.02 2.05
N ASP A 367 -0.38 -1.18 2.87
CA ASP A 367 -1.83 -1.01 2.85
C ASP A 367 -2.33 -0.43 1.52
N ALA A 368 -1.61 0.56 0.96
CA ALA A 368 -1.94 1.14 -0.34
C ALA A 368 -1.81 0.12 -1.47
N LEU A 369 -0.78 -0.75 -1.42
CA LEU A 369 -0.55 -1.78 -2.43
C LEU A 369 -1.54 -2.94 -2.33
N LYS A 370 -1.91 -3.36 -1.12
CA LYS A 370 -2.98 -4.35 -0.90
C LYS A 370 -4.31 -3.87 -1.48
N ASN A 371 -4.64 -2.60 -1.28
CA ASN A 371 -5.87 -1.98 -1.78
C ASN A 371 -5.80 -1.51 -3.25
N GLY A 372 -4.62 -1.57 -3.86
CA GLY A 372 -4.34 -1.14 -5.23
C GLY A 372 -4.52 -2.24 -6.29
N GLY A 373 -4.80 -3.48 -5.87
CA GLY A 373 -5.19 -4.58 -6.77
C GLY A 373 -6.53 -4.33 -7.47
N PRO A 374 -7.02 -5.29 -8.27
CA PRO A 374 -8.35 -5.21 -8.87
C PRO A 374 -9.39 -4.97 -7.78
N LYS A 375 -10.05 -3.80 -7.82
CA LYS A 375 -11.11 -3.49 -6.86
C LYS A 375 -12.37 -4.23 -7.29
N ILE A 376 -12.88 -5.09 -6.41
CA ILE A 376 -14.26 -5.61 -6.47
C ILE A 376 -15.22 -4.49 -5.98
N ALA A 377 -15.09 -3.29 -6.56
CA ALA A 377 -15.85 -2.12 -6.12
C ALA A 377 -17.25 -2.10 -6.72
N TYR A 378 -17.40 -2.64 -7.94
CA TYR A 378 -18.66 -2.59 -8.67
C TYR A 378 -19.68 -3.57 -8.06
N ASP A 379 -19.27 -4.79 -7.72
CA ASP A 379 -20.22 -5.85 -7.36
C ASP A 379 -20.67 -5.80 -5.89
N ARG A 380 -19.85 -5.26 -4.97
CA ARG A 380 -20.20 -5.25 -3.53
C ARG A 380 -21.35 -4.31 -3.21
N GLN A 381 -21.37 -3.13 -3.81
CA GLN A 381 -22.47 -2.17 -3.63
C GLN A 381 -23.78 -2.71 -4.22
N GLU A 382 -23.70 -3.39 -5.36
CA GLU A 382 -24.85 -4.01 -6.00
C GLU A 382 -25.38 -5.21 -5.19
N TYR A 383 -24.49 -6.05 -4.67
CA TYR A 383 -24.82 -7.09 -3.68
C TYR A 383 -25.50 -6.51 -2.44
N ASP A 384 -24.93 -5.47 -1.81
CA ASP A 384 -25.49 -4.87 -0.61
C ASP A 384 -26.85 -4.23 -0.87
N SER A 385 -27.03 -3.66 -2.05
CA SER A 385 -28.31 -3.08 -2.51
C SER A 385 -29.34 -4.18 -2.74
N LEU A 386 -28.98 -5.25 -3.44
CA LEU A 386 -29.83 -6.41 -3.69
C LEU A 386 -30.23 -7.11 -2.38
N LYS A 387 -29.29 -7.29 -1.45
CA LYS A 387 -29.54 -7.84 -0.12
C LYS A 387 -30.50 -6.97 0.68
N LYS A 388 -30.36 -5.64 0.61
CA LYS A 388 -31.31 -4.69 1.22
C LYS A 388 -32.68 -4.72 0.55
N GLU A 389 -32.74 -4.82 -0.78
CA GLU A 389 -33.99 -4.97 -1.54
C GLU A 389 -34.71 -6.26 -1.14
N ILE A 390 -34.02 -7.39 -1.10
CA ILE A 390 -34.58 -8.68 -0.68
C ILE A 390 -35.01 -8.61 0.79
N SER A 391 -34.22 -8.00 1.67
CA SER A 391 -34.60 -7.86 3.09
C SER A 391 -35.81 -6.93 3.32
N ARG A 392 -36.09 -6.02 2.38
CA ARG A 392 -37.21 -5.06 2.44
C ARG A 392 -38.42 -5.49 1.62
N ALA A 393 -38.23 -6.39 0.66
CA ALA A 393 -39.30 -6.99 -0.09
C ALA A 393 -40.23 -7.76 0.88
N PRO A 394 -41.54 -7.80 0.60
CA PRO A 394 -42.59 -8.21 1.54
C PRO A 394 -42.63 -9.73 1.78
N TYR A 395 -41.47 -10.34 1.97
CA TYR A 395 -41.27 -11.77 2.18
C TYR A 395 -41.63 -12.23 3.60
N HIS A 396 -41.66 -11.30 4.56
CA HIS A 396 -42.01 -11.58 5.95
C HIS A 396 -43.24 -10.77 6.37
N ASP A 397 -44.20 -11.41 7.03
CA ASP A 397 -45.22 -10.67 7.78
C ASP A 397 -44.59 -9.85 8.91
N LYS A 398 -45.32 -8.82 9.37
CA LYS A 398 -44.95 -7.99 10.54
C LYS A 398 -44.53 -8.89 11.71
N ASN A 399 -43.54 -8.44 12.50
CA ASN A 399 -43.10 -9.14 13.72
C ASN A 399 -44.31 -9.56 14.57
N THR A 400 -44.31 -10.79 15.09
CA THR A 400 -45.30 -11.20 16.10
C THR A 400 -44.76 -10.87 17.48
N TYR A 401 -45.59 -10.21 18.29
CA TYR A 401 -45.19 -9.69 19.60
C TYR A 401 -45.72 -10.58 20.73
N GLU A 402 -45.02 -10.65 21.85
CA GLU A 402 -45.55 -11.25 23.07
C GLU A 402 -46.61 -10.32 23.66
N THR A 403 -47.78 -10.87 23.93
CA THR A 403 -48.94 -10.14 24.41
C THR A 403 -49.64 -10.85 25.55
N ASP A 404 -50.18 -10.08 26.48
CA ASP A 404 -51.11 -10.54 27.50
C ASP A 404 -52.54 -10.33 27.01
N LYS A 405 -53.43 -11.31 27.26
CA LYS A 405 -54.87 -11.18 26.98
C LYS A 405 -55.59 -10.64 28.19
N ILE A 406 -56.26 -9.50 28.02
CA ILE A 406 -57.12 -8.87 29.03
C ILE A 406 -58.47 -8.62 28.35
N ASP A 407 -59.55 -9.17 28.90
CA ASP A 407 -60.93 -9.03 28.38
C ASP A 407 -61.09 -9.28 26.87
N GLY A 408 -60.37 -10.28 26.36
CA GLY A 408 -60.43 -10.71 24.97
C GLY A 408 -59.60 -9.87 23.98
N LYS A 409 -58.98 -8.77 24.44
CA LYS A 409 -58.05 -7.95 23.64
C LYS A 409 -56.59 -8.27 24.01
N GLU A 410 -55.67 -8.13 23.06
CA GLU A 410 -54.24 -8.41 23.23
C GLU A 410 -53.44 -7.14 23.51
N TYR A 411 -52.59 -7.17 24.53
CA TYR A 411 -51.81 -6.01 24.98
C TYR A 411 -50.32 -6.35 25.12
N ILE A 412 -49.45 -5.41 24.76
CA ILE A 412 -48.03 -5.43 25.09
C ILE A 412 -47.83 -4.86 26.49
N LYS A 413 -47.17 -5.63 27.36
CA LYS A 413 -46.90 -5.23 28.74
C LYS A 413 -45.51 -4.58 28.89
N TYR A 414 -45.46 -3.40 29.49
CA TYR A 414 -44.23 -2.75 29.94
C TYR A 414 -44.29 -2.46 31.43
N SER A 415 -43.20 -2.71 32.17
CA SER A 415 -43.04 -2.25 33.54
C SER A 415 -42.12 -1.04 33.58
N ILE A 416 -42.62 0.11 33.98
CA ILE A 416 -41.82 1.33 34.21
C ILE A 416 -41.76 1.67 35.70
N HIS A 417 -40.79 2.49 36.09
CA HIS A 417 -40.74 3.03 37.45
C HIS A 417 -41.11 4.51 37.42
N ILE A 418 -41.90 4.95 38.40
CA ILE A 418 -42.40 6.30 38.55
C ILE A 418 -42.09 6.77 39.98
N ASN A 419 -42.00 8.08 40.21
CA ASN A 419 -41.64 8.68 41.50
C ASN A 419 -40.23 8.33 41.90
N GLY A 420 -39.27 8.72 41.06
CA GLY A 420 -37.83 8.60 41.36
C GLY A 420 -37.36 7.16 41.55
N GLY A 421 -38.10 6.18 41.03
CA GLY A 421 -37.79 4.75 41.15
C GLY A 421 -38.55 4.00 42.24
N TYR A 422 -39.35 4.66 43.08
CA TYR A 422 -39.99 4.03 44.24
C TYR A 422 -41.19 3.14 43.91
N TYR A 423 -41.90 3.41 42.80
CA TYR A 423 -43.08 2.63 42.42
C TYR A 423 -42.93 2.02 41.04
N LYS A 424 -43.19 0.71 40.93
CA LYS A 424 -43.25 -0.02 39.67
C LYS A 424 -44.69 0.00 39.14
N GLN A 425 -44.88 0.49 37.93
CA GLN A 425 -46.17 0.54 37.24
C GLN A 425 -46.13 -0.33 35.99
N ASP A 426 -47.09 -1.24 35.87
CA ASP A 426 -47.33 -2.02 34.66
C ASP A 426 -48.26 -1.24 33.71
N LEU A 427 -47.87 -1.21 32.43
CA LEU A 427 -48.56 -0.54 31.34
C LEU A 427 -48.95 -1.57 30.29
N TYR A 428 -50.19 -1.50 29.82
CA TYR A 428 -50.74 -2.40 28.81
C TYR A 428 -51.09 -1.59 27.56
N ILE A 429 -50.34 -1.79 26.49
CA ILE A 429 -50.50 -1.09 25.21
C ILE A 429 -51.27 -2.00 24.24
N PRO A 430 -52.47 -1.64 23.75
CA PRO A 430 -53.25 -2.50 22.86
C PRO A 430 -52.48 -2.81 21.57
N ILE A 431 -52.45 -4.07 21.14
CA ILE A 431 -51.70 -4.49 19.92
C ILE A 431 -52.19 -3.75 18.66
N ASP A 432 -53.48 -3.42 18.60
CA ASP A 432 -54.09 -2.71 17.46
C ASP A 432 -53.47 -1.32 17.22
N THR A 433 -52.86 -0.71 18.24
CA THR A 433 -52.16 0.59 18.11
C THR A 433 -50.89 0.51 17.27
N LEU A 434 -50.30 -0.68 17.08
CA LEU A 434 -49.19 -0.91 16.14
C LEU A 434 -49.61 -0.67 14.68
N SER A 435 -50.89 -0.85 14.37
CA SER A 435 -51.43 -0.61 13.03
C SER A 435 -51.70 0.88 12.77
N LEU A 436 -52.13 1.62 13.81
CA LEU A 436 -52.38 3.06 13.77
C LEU A 436 -51.07 3.90 13.74
N ALA A 437 -50.03 3.45 14.45
CA ALA A 437 -48.72 4.11 14.51
C ALA A 437 -47.94 4.10 13.18
N SER A 438 -48.37 3.29 12.19
CA SER A 438 -47.74 3.22 10.86
C SER A 438 -47.77 4.56 10.11
N ASN A 439 -48.72 5.45 10.44
CA ASN A 439 -48.97 6.67 9.66
C ASN A 439 -48.85 7.99 10.42
N GLN A 440 -48.77 8.01 11.76
CA GLN A 440 -48.54 9.24 12.51
C GLN A 440 -47.76 8.97 13.81
N ASN A 441 -46.70 9.73 14.05
CA ASN A 441 -45.94 9.83 15.30
C ASN A 441 -46.80 10.47 16.43
N ALA A 442 -48.04 10.04 16.61
CA ALA A 442 -48.98 10.61 17.56
C ALA A 442 -48.79 10.00 18.96
N PHE A 443 -48.92 10.82 19.99
CA PHE A 443 -49.07 10.34 21.36
C PHE A 443 -50.44 9.68 21.49
N VAL A 444 -50.47 8.41 21.88
CA VAL A 444 -51.72 7.67 22.13
C VAL A 444 -51.90 7.58 23.64
N TYR A 445 -53.09 7.95 24.12
CA TYR A 445 -53.48 7.81 25.51
C TYR A 445 -53.81 6.37 25.85
N ILE A 446 -53.42 5.91 27.04
CA ILE A 446 -53.87 4.62 27.57
C ILE A 446 -55.28 4.86 28.12
N ASP A 447 -56.31 4.40 27.41
CA ASP A 447 -57.65 4.36 27.98
C ASP A 447 -58.25 2.97 27.78
N GLU A 448 -58.64 2.37 28.91
CA GLU A 448 -59.77 1.45 29.11
C GLU A 448 -59.71 0.74 30.48
N PHE A 449 -58.61 0.84 31.26
CA PHE A 449 -58.59 0.27 32.62
C PHE A 449 -58.16 1.17 33.77
N GLN A 450 -57.58 2.35 33.55
CA GLN A 450 -57.41 3.39 34.58
C GLN A 450 -57.34 4.77 33.92
N GLN A 451 -58.33 5.65 34.18
CA GLN A 451 -58.33 7.06 33.77
C GLN A 451 -57.04 7.76 34.22
N THR A 452 -56.02 7.80 33.36
CA THR A 452 -54.77 8.52 33.63
C THR A 452 -54.27 9.23 32.37
N ASP A 453 -54.51 10.54 32.27
CA ASP A 453 -53.86 11.46 31.31
C ASP A 453 -52.38 11.71 31.66
N GLY A 454 -51.77 10.83 32.46
CA GLY A 454 -50.41 10.98 33.00
C GLY A 454 -49.34 10.29 32.17
N ILE A 455 -49.70 9.39 31.25
CA ILE A 455 -48.75 8.58 30.48
C ILE A 455 -49.07 8.66 29.00
N GLN A 456 -48.02 8.80 28.19
CA GLN A 456 -48.08 8.75 26.74
C GLN A 456 -46.99 7.83 26.22
N TYR A 457 -47.22 7.20 25.06
CA TYR A 457 -46.22 6.37 24.41
C TYR A 457 -46.15 6.65 22.91
N LYS A 458 -45.01 6.29 22.32
CA LYS A 458 -44.72 6.42 20.90
C LYS A 458 -44.04 5.15 20.39
N ILE A 459 -44.63 4.52 19.38
CA ILE A 459 -44.12 3.28 18.80
C ILE A 459 -43.38 3.54 17.50
N ASP A 460 -42.19 2.96 17.37
CA ASP A 460 -41.37 2.94 16.16
C ASP A 460 -41.18 1.47 15.73
N THR A 461 -42.01 1.03 14.79
CA THR A 461 -41.97 -0.33 14.24
C THR A 461 -40.79 -0.57 13.31
N THR A 462 -40.14 0.48 12.78
CA THR A 462 -38.94 0.34 11.94
C THR A 462 -37.69 0.01 12.75
N ASN A 463 -37.60 0.51 13.98
CA ASN A 463 -36.48 0.25 14.89
C ASN A 463 -36.85 -0.69 16.04
N ASP A 464 -38.05 -1.29 15.99
CA ASP A 464 -38.62 -2.20 17.00
C ASP A 464 -38.58 -1.64 18.44
N LYS A 465 -38.97 -0.37 18.61
CA LYS A 465 -38.89 0.34 19.91
C LYS A 465 -40.20 1.04 20.28
N CYS A 466 -40.51 1.05 21.57
CA CYS A 466 -41.56 1.85 22.18
C CYS A 466 -40.93 2.87 23.15
N SER A 467 -41.15 4.16 22.92
CA SER A 467 -40.73 5.23 23.81
C SER A 467 -41.89 5.61 24.73
N ILE A 468 -41.67 5.57 26.04
CA ILE A 468 -42.71 5.85 27.03
C ILE A 468 -42.38 7.19 27.71
N TYR A 469 -43.42 7.99 27.91
CA TYR A 469 -43.34 9.32 28.50
C TYR A 469 -44.37 9.44 29.63
N VAL A 470 -43.97 10.06 30.72
CA VAL A 470 -44.83 10.33 31.87
C VAL A 470 -44.85 11.83 32.10
N LYS A 471 -46.02 12.41 32.39
CA LYS A 471 -46.12 13.83 32.72
C LYS A 471 -45.41 14.11 34.04
N GLU A 472 -44.78 15.27 34.15
CA GLU A 472 -43.97 15.67 35.30
C GLU A 472 -44.69 15.53 36.65
N TRP A 473 -45.99 15.84 36.73
CA TRP A 473 -46.77 15.64 37.95
C TRP A 473 -46.95 14.16 38.32
N ALA A 474 -47.10 13.28 37.33
CA ALA A 474 -47.26 11.86 37.54
C ALA A 474 -45.94 11.23 37.99
N GLU A 475 -44.81 11.72 37.46
CA GLU A 475 -43.48 11.35 37.93
C GLU A 475 -43.26 11.80 39.37
N ARG A 476 -43.65 13.02 39.77
CA ARG A 476 -43.39 13.49 41.15
C ARG A 476 -44.32 12.87 42.20
N ASP A 477 -45.61 12.82 41.91
CA ASP A 477 -46.65 12.59 42.92
C ASP A 477 -47.39 11.24 42.71
N GLY A 478 -47.06 10.50 41.64
CA GLY A 478 -47.71 9.25 41.27
C GLY A 478 -49.04 9.42 40.50
N LEU A 479 -49.44 8.37 39.77
CA LEU A 479 -50.59 8.39 38.85
C LEU A 479 -51.97 8.57 39.53
N ASN A 480 -52.05 8.24 40.83
CA ASN A 480 -53.25 8.40 41.64
C ASN A 480 -53.32 9.74 42.39
N SER A 481 -52.36 10.63 42.13
CA SER A 481 -52.35 11.97 42.72
C SER A 481 -53.60 12.77 42.35
N ARG A 482 -54.13 13.55 43.31
CA ARG A 482 -55.27 14.46 43.10
C ARG A 482 -54.89 15.73 42.31
N TYR A 483 -53.61 15.93 42.01
CA TYR A 483 -53.08 17.11 41.31
C TYR A 483 -53.14 17.02 39.77
N ARG A 484 -54.06 16.24 39.20
CA ARG A 484 -54.16 15.92 37.75
C ARG A 484 -54.30 17.13 36.80
N ASN A 485 -54.50 18.35 37.30
CA ASN A 485 -54.98 19.47 36.50
C ASN A 485 -54.37 20.85 36.83
N THR A 486 -53.09 20.91 37.23
CA THR A 486 -52.36 22.19 37.31
C THR A 486 -51.62 22.47 36.00
N GLN A 487 -51.87 23.62 35.36
CA GLN A 487 -51.25 24.00 34.07
C GLN A 487 -49.71 24.03 34.08
N ASN A 488 -49.10 24.06 35.27
CA ASN A 488 -47.66 24.22 35.44
C ASN A 488 -46.82 22.93 35.30
N TYR A 489 -47.43 21.75 35.10
CA TYR A 489 -46.70 20.46 35.09
C TYR A 489 -47.10 19.55 33.91
N GLN A 490 -47.28 20.13 32.71
CA GLN A 490 -47.64 19.36 31.51
C GLN A 490 -46.46 18.80 30.71
N ASN A 491 -45.21 19.08 31.11
CA ASN A 491 -44.03 18.57 30.42
C ASN A 491 -43.94 17.04 30.50
N LEU A 492 -43.46 16.43 29.41
CA LEU A 492 -43.25 14.99 29.29
C LEU A 492 -41.81 14.62 29.67
N ILE A 493 -41.68 13.75 30.66
CA ILE A 493 -40.41 13.13 31.04
C ILE A 493 -40.32 11.77 30.35
N SER A 494 -39.21 11.51 29.66
CA SER A 494 -39.00 10.21 29.02
C SER A 494 -38.59 9.16 30.06
N CYS A 495 -39.34 8.06 30.13
CA CYS A 495 -39.01 6.90 30.96
C CYS A 495 -38.05 5.92 30.26
N GLY A 496 -37.59 6.27 29.05
CA GLY A 496 -36.68 5.47 28.25
C GLY A 496 -37.31 4.88 26.99
N LYS A 497 -36.45 4.22 26.21
CA LYS A 497 -36.82 3.49 24.99
C LYS A 497 -36.78 2.01 25.30
N HIS A 498 -37.94 1.36 25.23
CA HIS A 498 -38.09 -0.06 25.50
C HIS A 498 -38.15 -0.83 24.18
N PRO A 499 -37.51 -2.00 24.07
CA PRO A 499 -37.68 -2.85 22.90
C PRO A 499 -39.13 -3.37 22.83
N LEU A 500 -39.67 -3.55 21.62
CA LEU A 500 -40.91 -4.31 21.47
C LEU A 500 -40.63 -5.78 21.84
N PRO A 501 -41.50 -6.44 22.64
CA PRO A 501 -41.29 -7.83 23.02
C PRO A 501 -41.62 -8.72 21.83
N ILE A 502 -40.62 -9.02 21.02
CA ILE A 502 -40.77 -9.79 19.79
C ILE A 502 -40.70 -11.29 20.12
N LYS A 503 -41.79 -12.01 19.84
CA LYS A 503 -41.88 -13.47 20.03
C LYS A 503 -41.18 -14.22 18.90
N ASN A 504 -41.36 -13.79 17.65
CA ASN A 504 -40.60 -14.26 16.49
C ASN A 504 -40.14 -13.06 15.66
N LYS A 505 -38.83 -12.98 15.41
CA LYS A 505 -38.28 -12.05 14.41
C LYS A 505 -38.55 -12.63 13.04
N LYS A 506 -39.24 -11.84 12.20
CA LYS A 506 -39.80 -12.22 10.89
C LYS A 506 -41.09 -13.04 11.06
N GLY A 507 -42.25 -12.43 10.77
CA GLY A 507 -43.52 -13.14 10.70
C GLY A 507 -43.51 -14.25 9.64
N ASN A 508 -44.61 -14.99 9.55
CA ASN A 508 -44.78 -16.06 8.55
C ASN A 508 -44.46 -15.55 7.13
N ILE A 509 -43.89 -16.43 6.32
CA ILE A 509 -43.45 -16.13 4.97
C ILE A 509 -44.69 -15.90 4.07
N LYS A 510 -44.83 -14.70 3.50
CA LYS A 510 -45.94 -14.40 2.57
C LYS A 510 -45.62 -14.95 1.19
N PRO A 511 -46.49 -15.76 0.57
CA PRO A 511 -46.22 -16.25 -0.76
C PRO A 511 -46.19 -15.09 -1.77
N THR A 512 -45.23 -15.13 -2.70
CA THR A 512 -44.91 -14.01 -3.60
C THR A 512 -45.34 -14.30 -5.03
N GLU A 513 -45.48 -13.27 -5.87
CA GLU A 513 -45.70 -13.46 -7.30
C GLU A 513 -44.48 -14.11 -7.96
N LYS A 514 -44.73 -15.08 -8.83
CA LYS A 514 -43.69 -15.81 -9.57
C LYS A 514 -42.78 -14.88 -10.38
N SER A 515 -43.33 -13.82 -10.97
CA SER A 515 -42.62 -12.80 -11.75
C SER A 515 -41.51 -12.09 -10.94
N ILE A 516 -41.82 -11.71 -9.70
CA ILE A 516 -40.89 -11.00 -8.80
C ILE A 516 -39.79 -11.95 -8.32
N LYS A 517 -40.16 -13.20 -7.99
CA LYS A 517 -39.21 -14.26 -7.63
C LYS A 517 -38.23 -14.54 -8.78
N ASP A 518 -38.74 -14.73 -9.99
CA ASP A 518 -37.93 -14.99 -11.18
C ASP A 518 -36.98 -13.81 -11.49
N MET A 519 -37.44 -12.56 -11.31
CA MET A 519 -36.61 -11.36 -11.48
C MET A 519 -35.42 -11.34 -10.51
N TYR A 520 -35.64 -11.58 -9.21
CA TYR A 520 -34.55 -11.58 -8.23
C TYR A 520 -33.61 -12.77 -8.41
N MET A 521 -34.13 -13.95 -8.75
CA MET A 521 -33.31 -15.11 -9.10
C MET A 521 -32.42 -14.80 -10.32
N GLN A 522 -32.95 -14.11 -11.33
CA GLN A 522 -32.18 -13.71 -12.49
C GLN A 522 -31.07 -12.71 -12.13
N LYS A 523 -31.37 -11.68 -11.31
CA LYS A 523 -30.34 -10.75 -10.80
C LYS A 523 -29.22 -11.48 -10.05
N CYS A 524 -29.56 -12.45 -9.19
CA CYS A 524 -28.56 -13.25 -8.47
C CYS A 524 -27.69 -14.07 -9.45
N LYS A 525 -28.28 -14.66 -10.49
CA LYS A 525 -27.54 -15.41 -11.52
C LYS A 525 -26.59 -14.52 -12.32
N ASP A 526 -27.06 -13.33 -12.70
CA ASP A 526 -26.23 -12.36 -13.44
C ASP A 526 -25.04 -11.92 -12.59
N LEU A 527 -25.26 -11.56 -11.32
CA LEU A 527 -24.17 -11.23 -10.39
C LEU A 527 -23.20 -12.39 -10.13
N GLN A 528 -23.69 -13.63 -10.02
CA GLN A 528 -22.82 -14.80 -9.90
C GLN A 528 -21.91 -14.97 -11.13
N LYS A 529 -22.47 -14.74 -12.32
CA LYS A 529 -21.73 -14.84 -13.58
C LYS A 529 -20.66 -13.75 -13.69
N ASP A 530 -20.95 -12.54 -13.24
CA ASP A 530 -19.99 -11.43 -13.26
C ASP A 530 -18.84 -11.67 -12.25
N LEU A 531 -19.17 -12.11 -11.03
CA LEU A 531 -18.17 -12.52 -10.05
C LEU A 531 -17.32 -13.70 -10.51
N GLU A 532 -17.90 -14.66 -11.25
CA GLU A 532 -17.13 -15.77 -11.80
C GLU A 532 -16.13 -15.31 -12.88
N GLN A 533 -16.53 -14.34 -13.71
CA GLN A 533 -15.61 -13.70 -14.66
C GLN A 533 -14.49 -12.94 -13.94
N GLU A 534 -14.80 -12.16 -12.91
CA GLU A 534 -13.78 -11.46 -12.11
C GLU A 534 -12.85 -12.44 -11.40
N LEU A 535 -13.37 -13.52 -10.82
CA LEU A 535 -12.57 -14.57 -10.20
C LEU A 535 -11.60 -15.22 -11.19
N GLN A 536 -12.04 -15.44 -12.44
CA GLN A 536 -11.17 -15.94 -13.51
C GLN A 536 -10.08 -14.92 -13.86
N LYS A 537 -10.40 -13.62 -13.95
CA LYS A 537 -9.41 -12.56 -14.17
C LYS A 537 -8.36 -12.51 -13.06
N ILE A 538 -8.78 -12.55 -11.79
CA ILE A 538 -7.87 -12.55 -10.63
C ILE A 538 -6.95 -13.77 -10.66
N LYS A 539 -7.47 -14.97 -10.97
CA LYS A 539 -6.66 -16.19 -11.11
C LYS A 539 -5.63 -16.07 -12.22
N GLN A 540 -6.02 -15.52 -13.38
CA GLN A 540 -5.10 -15.28 -14.48
C GLN A 540 -4.03 -14.25 -14.10
N GLU A 541 -4.40 -13.18 -13.40
CA GLU A 541 -3.46 -12.19 -12.89
C GLU A 541 -2.47 -12.77 -11.87
N GLN A 542 -2.92 -13.66 -10.98
CA GLN A 542 -2.03 -14.38 -10.07
C GLN A 542 -1.01 -15.24 -10.82
N MET A 543 -1.43 -15.96 -11.87
CA MET A 543 -0.52 -16.76 -12.71
C MET A 543 0.51 -15.91 -13.44
N ASP A 544 0.09 -14.76 -13.97
CA ASP A 544 0.95 -13.86 -14.74
C ASP A 544 1.70 -12.83 -13.88
N PHE A 545 1.46 -12.81 -12.56
CA PHE A 545 1.85 -11.72 -11.67
C PHE A 545 3.35 -11.41 -11.75
N TYR A 546 4.19 -12.43 -11.60
CA TYR A 546 5.65 -12.27 -11.62
C TYR A 546 6.17 -11.82 -13.00
N ASN A 547 5.54 -12.26 -14.09
CA ASN A 547 5.93 -11.84 -15.43
C ASN A 547 5.56 -10.37 -15.67
N LYS A 548 4.36 -9.95 -15.25
CA LYS A 548 3.87 -8.57 -15.39
C LYS A 548 4.60 -7.57 -14.47
N ASN A 549 4.96 -8.01 -13.26
CA ASN A 549 5.62 -7.19 -12.25
C ASN A 549 7.13 -7.39 -12.19
N ALA A 550 7.72 -8.11 -13.15
CA ALA A 550 9.15 -8.31 -13.23
C ALA A 550 9.88 -6.95 -13.21
N ASN A 551 10.80 -6.82 -12.26
CA ASN A 551 11.57 -5.62 -12.04
C ASN A 551 13.01 -6.03 -11.67
N PRO A 552 14.04 -5.64 -12.46
CA PRO A 552 15.42 -6.09 -12.23
C PRO A 552 16.06 -5.44 -10.99
N PHE A 553 15.42 -4.43 -10.39
CA PHE A 553 15.90 -3.70 -9.21
C PHE A 553 15.29 -4.20 -7.89
N ILE A 554 14.22 -5.00 -7.94
CA ILE A 554 13.49 -5.49 -6.77
C ILE A 554 13.64 -7.01 -6.67
N GLU A 555 13.91 -7.52 -5.48
CA GLU A 555 13.97 -8.96 -5.23
C GLU A 555 12.58 -9.58 -5.16
N GLN A 556 12.44 -10.83 -5.62
CA GLN A 556 11.15 -11.48 -5.74
C GLN A 556 10.40 -11.62 -4.40
N GLU A 557 11.13 -11.74 -3.31
CA GLU A 557 10.59 -11.85 -1.94
C GLU A 557 9.79 -10.60 -1.53
N LYS A 558 10.19 -9.41 -2.02
CA LYS A 558 9.50 -8.15 -1.71
C LYS A 558 8.10 -8.06 -2.33
N PHE A 559 7.76 -8.90 -3.30
CA PHE A 559 6.42 -8.93 -3.88
C PHE A 559 5.38 -9.65 -3.01
N GLY A 560 5.76 -10.26 -1.89
CA GLY A 560 4.83 -11.00 -1.02
C GLY A 560 3.57 -10.22 -0.65
N VAL A 561 3.71 -8.93 -0.33
CA VAL A 561 2.61 -8.02 0.04
C VAL A 561 1.56 -7.88 -1.09
N LEU A 562 2.02 -7.85 -2.34
CA LEU A 562 1.13 -7.73 -3.51
C LEU A 562 0.40 -9.04 -3.79
N ILE A 563 1.09 -10.17 -3.56
CA ILE A 563 0.50 -11.50 -3.69
C ILE A 563 -0.55 -11.72 -2.60
N GLU A 564 -0.27 -11.30 -1.37
CA GLU A 564 -1.25 -11.29 -0.27
C GLU A 564 -2.48 -10.45 -0.63
N GLY A 565 -2.29 -9.26 -1.21
CA GLY A 565 -3.41 -8.41 -1.68
C GLY A 565 -4.27 -9.10 -2.75
N LEU A 566 -3.63 -9.73 -3.75
CA LEU A 566 -4.35 -10.50 -4.77
C LEU A 566 -5.07 -11.72 -4.18
N GLN A 567 -4.48 -12.39 -3.19
CA GLN A 567 -5.09 -13.51 -2.51
C GLN A 567 -6.30 -13.07 -1.69
N ALA A 568 -6.19 -11.95 -0.96
CA ALA A 568 -7.32 -11.37 -0.22
C ALA A 568 -8.47 -10.97 -1.14
N ALA A 569 -8.19 -10.35 -2.29
CA ALA A 569 -9.21 -10.01 -3.29
C ALA A 569 -9.90 -11.27 -3.84
N LYS A 570 -9.14 -12.34 -4.12
CA LYS A 570 -9.70 -13.62 -4.53
C LYS A 570 -10.64 -14.20 -3.47
N ASP A 571 -10.20 -14.22 -2.21
CA ASP A 571 -10.97 -14.79 -1.10
C ASP A 571 -12.26 -13.98 -0.86
N GLU A 572 -12.20 -12.66 -0.97
CA GLU A 572 -13.37 -11.78 -0.90
C GLU A 572 -14.37 -12.04 -2.05
N CYS A 573 -13.87 -12.22 -3.28
CA CYS A 573 -14.70 -12.56 -4.44
C CYS A 573 -15.39 -13.92 -4.27
N GLU A 574 -14.66 -14.93 -3.79
CA GLU A 574 -15.20 -16.27 -3.52
C GLU A 574 -16.27 -16.22 -2.42
N GLN A 575 -16.04 -15.44 -1.36
CA GLN A 575 -17.02 -15.25 -0.28
C GLN A 575 -18.30 -14.56 -0.77
N LEU A 576 -18.19 -13.47 -1.53
CA LEU A 576 -19.34 -12.77 -2.12
C LEU A 576 -20.16 -13.70 -3.03
N ARG A 577 -19.48 -14.52 -3.83
CA ARG A 577 -20.15 -15.50 -4.70
C ARG A 577 -20.93 -16.54 -3.90
N LEU A 578 -20.36 -17.07 -2.81
CA LEU A 578 -21.05 -17.99 -1.91
C LEU A 578 -22.27 -17.34 -1.25
N ASP A 579 -22.14 -16.07 -0.84
CA ASP A 579 -23.24 -15.34 -0.20
C ASP A 579 -24.38 -15.04 -1.19
N ILE A 580 -24.09 -14.72 -2.46
CA ILE A 580 -25.12 -14.59 -3.51
C ILE A 580 -25.77 -15.93 -3.83
N LYS A 581 -25.02 -17.03 -3.80
CA LYS A 581 -25.59 -18.36 -3.97
C LYS A 581 -26.58 -18.70 -2.87
N ARG A 582 -26.22 -18.43 -1.61
CA ARG A 582 -27.16 -18.59 -0.48
C ARG A 582 -28.41 -17.75 -0.64
N LEU A 583 -28.27 -16.49 -1.06
CA LEU A 583 -29.42 -15.62 -1.35
C LEU A 583 -30.30 -16.15 -2.48
N HIS A 584 -29.69 -16.71 -3.54
CA HIS A 584 -30.44 -17.35 -4.62
C HIS A 584 -31.24 -18.55 -4.11
N ASP A 585 -30.61 -19.43 -3.34
CA ASP A 585 -31.25 -20.63 -2.78
C ASP A 585 -32.38 -20.24 -1.80
N GLU A 586 -32.19 -19.21 -0.97
CA GLU A 586 -33.24 -18.65 -0.09
C GLU A 586 -34.45 -18.12 -0.88
N ILE A 587 -34.23 -17.49 -2.03
CA ILE A 587 -35.32 -17.04 -2.91
C ILE A 587 -36.00 -18.24 -3.57
N GLU A 588 -35.23 -19.25 -4.00
CA GLU A 588 -35.76 -20.45 -4.67
C GLU A 588 -36.66 -21.28 -3.74
N ASP A 589 -36.31 -21.41 -2.47
CA ASP A 589 -37.12 -22.13 -1.47
C ASP A 589 -38.36 -21.34 -1.01
N HIS A 590 -38.50 -20.08 -1.44
CA HIS A 590 -39.60 -19.21 -1.03
C HIS A 590 -40.95 -19.64 -1.64
N PRO A 591 -42.05 -19.75 -0.86
CA PRO A 591 -43.37 -20.13 -1.36
C PRO A 591 -43.94 -19.10 -2.36
N ILE A 592 -44.67 -19.60 -3.37
CA ILE A 592 -45.29 -18.83 -4.45
C ILE A 592 -46.81 -18.80 -4.21
N ASN A 593 -47.48 -17.66 -4.47
CA ASN A 593 -48.95 -17.63 -4.50
C ASN A 593 -49.44 -18.49 -5.66
N GLN A 594 -50.21 -19.54 -5.36
CA GLN A 594 -50.86 -20.39 -6.38
C GLN A 594 -51.94 -19.64 -7.13
#